data_AF-A0AAU6IR56-F1
#
_entry.id   AF-A0AAU6IR56-F1
#
_cell.length_a   1.000
_cell.length_b   1.000
_cell.length_c   1.000
_cell.angle_alpha   90.00
_cell.angle_beta   90.00
_cell.angle_gamma   90.00
#
_symmetry.space_group_name_H-M   'P 1'
#
loop_
_entity.id
_entity.type
_entity.pdbx_description
1 polymer ?
#
loop_
_entity_poly.entity_id
_entity_poly.type
_entity_poly.pdbx_seq_one_letter_code
_entity_poly.pdbx_strand_id
1 'polypeptide(L)'
;MLLHPRGLAPRIVNLDEWAWHVIDGLRDESVRNSNRALTELVAELEDMVPDRPREAGPDYLGFAVPLRLRTERGELRLLSTLTHFGTAVDVTLAELKLEAFLPLDQETAGLLADAMDGRR
;
A
#
# COMPACT_ATOMS: atom_id res chain seq x y z
N MET A 1 1.02 -3.05 -10.32
CA MET A 1 0.65 -1.67 -10.72
C MET A 1 1.16 -0.60 -9.75
N LEU A 2 1.05 -0.77 -8.43
CA LEU A 2 1.59 0.18 -7.44
C LEU A 2 3.12 0.20 -7.41
N LEU A 3 3.73 -0.97 -7.20
CA LEU A 3 5.20 -1.14 -7.13
C LEU A 3 5.88 -1.28 -8.50
N HIS A 4 5.08 -1.30 -9.58
CA HIS A 4 5.64 -1.45 -10.92
C HIS A 4 6.37 -0.15 -11.33
N PRO A 5 7.56 -0.21 -11.95
CA PRO A 5 8.34 0.98 -12.33
C PRO A 5 7.62 1.94 -13.28
N ARG A 6 6.77 1.40 -14.18
CA ARG A 6 5.86 2.20 -15.04
C ARG A 6 4.55 2.64 -14.37
N GLY A 7 4.39 2.33 -13.09
CA GLY A 7 3.20 2.60 -12.29
C GLY A 7 3.44 3.73 -11.30
N LEU A 8 3.01 3.54 -10.04
CA LEU A 8 3.15 4.56 -9.01
C LEU A 8 4.54 4.61 -8.36
N ALA A 9 5.35 3.55 -8.49
CA ALA A 9 6.66 3.44 -7.82
C ALA A 9 7.58 4.68 -7.96
N PRO A 10 7.73 5.33 -9.14
CA PRO A 10 8.58 6.53 -9.26
C PRO A 10 8.09 7.74 -8.47
N ARG A 11 6.83 7.72 -8.03
CA ARG A 11 6.20 8.80 -7.25
C ARG A 11 6.23 8.53 -5.75
N ILE A 12 6.60 7.32 -5.33
CA ILE A 12 6.67 6.95 -3.92
C ILE A 12 8.03 7.42 -3.38
N VAL A 13 7.99 8.31 -2.38
CA VAL A 13 9.18 8.95 -1.82
C VAL A 13 9.95 7.99 -0.92
N ASN A 14 9.25 7.15 -0.17
CA ASN A 14 9.79 6.10 0.70
C ASN A 14 9.56 4.70 0.12
N LEU A 15 9.93 4.50 -1.16
CA LEU A 15 9.61 3.27 -1.89
C LEU A 15 10.23 2.03 -1.23
N ASP A 16 11.46 2.13 -0.75
CA ASP A 16 12.16 1.07 -0.03
C ASP A 16 11.37 0.60 1.20
N GLU A 17 10.94 1.52 2.08
CA GLU A 17 10.17 1.14 3.27
C GLU A 17 8.76 0.65 2.90
N TRP A 18 8.05 1.39 2.03
CA TRP A 18 6.65 1.14 1.75
C TRP A 18 6.43 -0.13 0.91
N ALA A 19 7.33 -0.42 -0.04
CA ALA A 19 7.26 -1.64 -0.83
C ALA A 19 7.32 -2.89 0.06
N TRP A 20 8.26 -2.90 1.00
CA TRP A 20 8.44 -4.03 1.90
C TRP A 20 7.27 -4.19 2.88
N HIS A 21 6.63 -3.08 3.30
CA HIS A 21 5.37 -3.17 4.06
C HIS A 21 4.26 -3.89 3.30
N VAL A 22 4.09 -3.59 1.99
CA VAL A 22 3.09 -4.24 1.14
C VAL A 22 3.45 -5.71 0.88
N ILE A 23 4.72 -5.99 0.57
CA ILE A 23 5.22 -7.34 0.30
C ILE A 23 5.06 -8.24 1.53
N ASP A 24 5.38 -7.76 2.73
CA ASP A 24 5.22 -8.51 3.97
C ASP A 24 3.73 -8.84 4.22
N GLY A 25 2.83 -7.90 3.96
CA GLY A 25 1.38 -8.16 4.02
C GLY A 25 0.89 -9.23 3.05
N LEU A 26 1.39 -9.23 1.80
CA LEU A 26 1.07 -10.25 0.80
C LEU A 26 1.67 -11.62 1.16
N ARG A 27 2.88 -11.63 1.72
CA ARG A 27 3.54 -12.86 2.20
C ARG A 27 2.72 -13.51 3.32
N ASP A 28 2.30 -12.71 4.29
CA ASP A 28 1.45 -13.18 5.39
C ASP A 28 0.11 -13.72 4.89
N GLU A 29 -0.49 -13.09 3.87
CA GLU A 29 -1.71 -13.59 3.23
C GLU A 29 -1.48 -14.92 2.50
N SER A 30 -0.37 -15.03 1.77
CA SER A 30 0.00 -16.26 1.07
C SER A 30 0.13 -17.45 2.05
N VAL A 31 0.75 -17.22 3.21
CA VAL A 31 0.90 -18.24 4.27
C VAL A 31 -0.45 -18.66 4.83
N ARG A 32 -1.36 -17.71 5.10
CA ARG A 32 -2.71 -18.02 5.64
C ARG A 32 -3.58 -18.81 4.67
N ASN A 33 -3.47 -18.54 3.37
CA ASN A 33 -4.36 -19.09 2.35
C ASN A 33 -3.70 -20.16 1.45
N SER A 34 -2.44 -20.53 1.69
CA SER A 34 -1.65 -21.47 0.87
C SER A 34 -1.76 -21.20 -0.64
N ASN A 35 -1.71 -19.93 -1.03
CA ASN A 35 -1.95 -19.50 -2.42
C ASN A 35 -0.64 -19.39 -3.20
N ARG A 36 -0.41 -20.36 -4.10
CA ARG A 36 0.80 -20.39 -4.94
C ARG A 36 0.96 -19.15 -5.82
N ALA A 37 -0.12 -18.61 -6.36
CA ALA A 37 -0.06 -17.42 -7.21
C ALA A 37 0.40 -16.18 -6.42
N LEU A 38 -0.02 -16.05 -5.15
CA LEU A 38 0.48 -14.99 -4.27
C LEU A 38 1.97 -15.18 -3.94
N THR A 39 2.43 -16.42 -3.76
CA THR A 39 3.85 -16.71 -3.54
C THR A 39 4.71 -16.30 -4.73
N GLU A 40 4.25 -16.61 -5.95
CA GLU A 40 4.94 -16.23 -7.19
C GLU A 40 4.94 -14.71 -7.38
N LEU A 41 3.82 -14.04 -7.07
CA LEU A 41 3.73 -12.57 -7.11
C LEU A 41 4.66 -11.90 -6.08
N VAL A 42 4.78 -12.44 -4.87
CA VAL A 42 5.70 -11.92 -3.85
C VAL A 42 7.14 -11.95 -4.39
N ALA A 43 7.58 -13.08 -4.95
CA ALA A 43 8.91 -13.20 -5.52
C ALA A 43 9.14 -12.21 -6.68
N GLU A 44 8.16 -12.05 -7.58
CA GLU A 44 8.24 -11.06 -8.66
C GLU A 44 8.40 -9.63 -8.11
N LEU A 45 7.62 -9.26 -7.10
CA LEU A 45 7.67 -7.90 -6.53
C LEU A 45 8.99 -7.62 -5.81
N GLU A 46 9.57 -8.61 -5.14
CA GLU A 46 10.89 -8.49 -4.48
C GLU A 46 11.99 -8.13 -5.48
N ASP A 47 11.94 -8.67 -6.70
CA ASP A 47 12.91 -8.36 -7.76
C ASP A 47 12.75 -6.95 -8.35
N MET A 48 11.61 -6.28 -8.10
CA MET A 48 11.28 -4.98 -8.68
C MET A 48 11.55 -3.79 -7.76
N VAL A 49 11.82 -4.03 -6.47
CA VAL A 49 11.88 -2.98 -5.44
C VAL A 49 13.30 -2.85 -4.89
N PRO A 50 13.66 -1.70 -4.28
CA PRO A 50 14.95 -1.55 -3.62
C PRO A 50 15.16 -2.56 -2.48
N ASP A 51 16.42 -2.75 -2.10
CA ASP A 51 16.80 -3.56 -0.94
C ASP A 51 16.04 -3.12 0.32
N ARG A 52 15.69 -4.10 1.16
CA ARG A 52 15.01 -3.83 2.42
C ARG A 52 15.87 -2.94 3.32
N PRO A 53 15.32 -1.83 3.85
CA PRO A 53 16.05 -1.00 4.79
C PRO A 53 16.34 -1.78 6.07
N ARG A 54 17.53 -1.56 6.65
CA ARG A 54 17.98 -2.26 7.88
C ARG A 54 17.29 -1.75 9.14
N GLU A 55 16.85 -0.50 9.09
CA GLU A 55 16.21 0.20 10.19
C GLU A 55 14.88 0.76 9.70
N ALA A 56 13.90 0.82 10.58
CA ALA A 56 12.63 1.47 10.28
C ALA A 56 12.85 2.98 10.09
N GLY A 57 12.18 3.57 9.10
CA GLY A 57 12.27 5.01 8.88
C GLY A 57 11.52 5.82 9.94
N PRO A 58 11.66 7.15 9.88
CA PRO A 58 11.16 8.07 10.90
C PRO A 58 9.64 8.08 11.04
N ASP A 59 8.92 7.68 9.99
CA ASP A 59 7.45 7.70 9.94
C ASP A 59 6.82 6.33 10.27
N TYR A 60 7.61 5.33 10.66
CA TYR A 60 7.10 4.02 11.03
C TYR A 60 6.23 4.09 12.30
N LEU A 61 4.99 3.63 12.21
CA LEU A 61 4.02 3.70 13.30
C LEU A 61 4.01 2.46 14.20
N GLY A 62 4.99 1.55 14.08
CA GLY A 62 5.04 0.29 14.82
C GLY A 62 4.18 -0.85 14.24
N PHE A 63 3.17 -0.53 13.43
CA PHE A 63 2.32 -1.51 12.74
C PHE A 63 2.03 -1.16 11.28
N ALA A 64 2.35 0.07 10.86
CA ALA A 64 2.12 0.55 9.51
C ALA A 64 3.27 1.43 9.05
N VAL A 65 3.56 1.38 7.75
CA VAL A 65 4.46 2.33 7.08
C VAL A 65 3.58 3.26 6.25
N PRO A 66 3.50 4.57 6.60
CA PRO A 66 2.76 5.53 5.79
C PRO A 66 3.33 5.62 4.37
N LEU A 67 2.44 5.66 3.37
CA LEU A 67 2.78 5.95 1.99
C LEU A 67 3.07 7.44 1.84
N ARG A 68 4.28 7.79 1.40
CA ARG A 68 4.64 9.16 1.01
C ARG A 68 4.60 9.28 -0.51
N LEU A 69 3.55 9.91 -1.04
CA LEU A 69 3.28 9.97 -2.46
C LEU A 69 3.46 11.39 -3.01
N ARG A 70 4.37 11.55 -3.97
CA ARG A 70 4.56 12.81 -4.69
C ARG A 70 3.42 13.05 -5.69
N THR A 71 2.83 14.23 -5.64
CA THR A 71 1.81 14.71 -6.58
C THR A 71 2.15 16.10 -7.09
N GLU A 72 1.43 16.57 -8.11
CA GLU A 72 1.56 17.94 -8.63
C GLU A 72 1.17 19.01 -7.60
N ARG A 73 0.36 18.64 -6.59
CA ARG A 73 -0.13 19.54 -5.54
C ARG A 73 0.73 19.51 -4.28
N GLY A 74 1.66 18.58 -4.16
CA GLY A 74 2.47 18.36 -2.96
C GLY A 74 2.68 16.89 -2.64
N GLU A 75 3.38 16.62 -1.55
CA GLU A 75 3.54 15.27 -1.01
C GLU A 75 2.32 14.90 -0.15
N LEU A 76 1.72 13.75 -0.42
CA LEU A 76 0.66 13.18 0.40
C LEU A 76 1.26 12.14 1.35
N ARG A 77 0.89 12.18 2.63
CA ARG A 77 1.26 11.18 3.63
C ARG A 77 0.02 10.38 4.01
N LEU A 78 -0.05 9.13 3.56
CA LEU A 78 -1.27 8.33 3.60
C LEU A 78 -1.08 7.06 4.42
N LEU A 79 -2.05 6.72 5.26
CA LEU A 79 -2.14 5.39 5.86
C LEU A 79 -3.01 4.50 4.98
N SER A 80 -2.49 3.33 4.61
CA SER A 80 -3.33 2.29 3.99
C SER A 80 -4.03 1.48 5.08
N THR A 81 -5.30 1.18 4.84
CA THR A 81 -6.12 0.29 5.66
C THR A 81 -6.80 -0.72 4.75
N LEU A 82 -6.69 -2.00 5.08
CA LEU A 82 -7.29 -3.10 4.32
C LEU A 82 -8.35 -3.80 5.16
N THR A 83 -9.61 -3.67 4.77
CA THR A 83 -10.76 -4.32 5.44
C THR A 83 -11.21 -5.52 4.61
N HIS A 84 -11.34 -6.68 5.26
CA HIS A 84 -11.82 -7.92 4.64
C HIS A 84 -13.28 -8.16 5.03
N PHE A 85 -14.16 -8.38 4.04
CA PHE A 85 -15.57 -8.70 4.25
C PHE A 85 -15.80 -10.20 4.03
N GLY A 86 -15.83 -10.97 5.12
CA GLY A 86 -16.22 -12.38 5.07
C GLY A 86 -17.72 -12.55 5.33
N THR A 87 -18.49 -13.04 4.35
CA THR A 87 -19.84 -13.58 4.62
C THR A 87 -19.72 -15.09 4.85
N ALA A 88 -20.15 -15.56 6.02
CA ALA A 88 -20.09 -16.97 6.40
C ALA A 88 -21.20 -17.81 5.74
N VAL A 89 -21.32 -17.83 4.42
CA VAL A 89 -22.10 -18.85 3.69
C VAL A 89 -21.56 -18.95 2.25
N ASP A 90 -21.11 -20.15 1.88
CA ASP A 90 -20.68 -20.60 0.54
C ASP A 90 -19.29 -20.23 -0.01
N VAL A 91 -18.55 -21.31 -0.29
CA VAL A 91 -17.11 -21.44 -0.56
C VAL A 91 -16.74 -21.05 -2.01
N THR A 92 -17.48 -20.13 -2.64
CA THR A 92 -17.22 -19.71 -4.04
C THR A 92 -17.11 -18.20 -4.24
N LEU A 93 -17.22 -17.39 -3.20
CA LEU A 93 -17.12 -15.94 -3.31
C LEU A 93 -15.67 -15.44 -3.24
N ALA A 94 -15.29 -14.64 -4.23
CA ALA A 94 -14.16 -13.74 -4.11
C ALA A 94 -14.34 -12.89 -2.85
N GLU A 95 -13.38 -12.98 -1.92
CA GLU A 95 -13.36 -12.18 -0.70
C GLU A 95 -13.35 -10.70 -1.10
N LEU A 96 -14.39 -9.96 -0.70
CA LEU A 96 -14.43 -8.53 -0.95
C LEU A 96 -13.44 -7.86 0.01
N LYS A 97 -12.49 -7.11 -0.56
CA LYS A 97 -11.53 -6.30 0.19
C LYS A 97 -11.72 -4.84 -0.14
N LEU A 98 -11.79 -4.00 0.89
CA LEU A 98 -11.75 -2.54 0.75
C LEU A 98 -10.38 -2.06 1.21
N GLU A 99 -9.65 -1.42 0.32
CA GLU A 99 -8.46 -0.65 0.67
C GLU A 99 -8.80 0.84 0.70
N ALA A 100 -8.47 1.52 1.80
CA ALA A 100 -8.63 2.96 1.95
C ALA A 100 -7.30 3.62 2.32
N PHE A 101 -7.02 4.75 1.67
CA PHE A 101 -5.86 5.59 1.92
C PHE A 101 -6.31 6.84 2.66
N LEU A 102 -5.96 6.94 3.94
CA LEU A 102 -6.40 8.00 4.84
C LEU A 102 -5.29 9.03 5.06
N PRO A 103 -5.60 10.33 5.13
CA PRO A 103 -4.58 11.35 5.40
C PRO A 103 -3.96 11.13 6.79
N LEU A 104 -2.63 11.16 6.87
CA LEU A 104 -1.88 11.08 8.12
C LEU A 104 -1.91 12.41 8.89
N ASP A 105 -2.08 13.52 8.18
CA ASP A 105 -2.05 14.88 8.73
C ASP A 105 -3.05 15.84 8.05
N GLN A 106 -3.24 17.02 8.65
CA GLN A 106 -4.16 18.05 8.14
C GLN A 106 -3.73 18.58 6.77
N GLU A 107 -2.43 18.67 6.51
CA GLU A 107 -1.91 19.14 5.22
C GLU A 107 -2.33 18.18 4.10
N THR A 108 -2.11 16.88 4.29
CA THR A 108 -2.56 15.85 3.35
C THR A 108 -4.08 15.88 3.18
N ALA A 109 -4.85 16.07 4.27
CA ALA A 109 -6.30 16.17 4.20
C ALA A 109 -6.76 17.37 3.35
N GLY A 110 -6.12 18.54 3.51
CA GLY A 110 -6.39 19.73 2.71
C GLY A 110 -6.10 19.51 1.23
N LEU A 111 -4.93 18.92 0.91
CA LEU A 111 -4.56 18.60 -0.47
C LEU A 111 -5.54 17.63 -1.15
N LEU A 112 -6.06 16.65 -0.41
CA LEU A 112 -7.07 15.72 -0.90
C LEU A 112 -8.43 16.42 -1.13
N ALA A 113 -8.86 17.28 -0.21
CA ALA A 113 -10.09 18.06 -0.36
C ALA A 113 -10.04 18.96 -1.60
N ASP A 114 -8.95 19.71 -1.78
CA ASP A 114 -8.75 20.58 -2.95
C ASP A 114 -8.75 19.80 -4.27
N ALA A 115 -8.19 18.59 -4.26
CA ALA A 115 -8.19 17.71 -5.44
C ALA A 115 -9.60 17.20 -5.78
N MET A 116 -10.46 16.98 -4.77
CA MET A 116 -11.85 16.56 -4.97
C MET A 116 -12.73 17.69 -5.48
N ASP A 117 -12.49 18.92 -5.03
CA ASP A 117 -13.23 20.12 -5.45
C ASP A 117 -12.82 20.61 -6.85
N GLY A 118 -11.57 20.36 -7.26
CA GLY A 118 -11.01 20.74 -8.55
C GLY A 118 -11.46 19.93 -9.78
N ARG A 119 -12.53 19.13 -9.69
CA ARG A 119 -13.19 18.48 -10.87
C ARG A 119 -14.26 19.37 -11.52
N ARG A 120 -14.03 20.69 -11.59
CA ARG A 120 -14.77 21.64 -12.43
C ARG A 120 -13.85 22.26 -13.46
#